data_AF-A0A933NVJ3-F1
#
_entry.id   AF-A0A933NVJ3-F1
#
_cell.length_a   1.000
_cell.length_b   1.000
_cell.length_c   1.000
_cell.angle_alpha   90.00
_cell.angle_beta   90.00
_cell.angle_gamma   90.00
#
_symmetry.space_group_name_H-M   'P 1'
#
loop_
_entity.id
_entity.type
_entity.pdbx_description
1 polymer ?
#
loop_
_entity_poly.entity_id
_entity_poly.type
_entity_poly.pdbx_seq_one_letter_code
_entity_poly.pdbx_strand_id
1 'polypeptide(L)'
;MNHPAYAVARMVAPAVADHLQRHRAALPPQDPARPPLELLPTAPHIEALVDVAFWASVRREEGYIPKISLAFLRPMAEVSPLVFGQPLPLDPAALTRLAAAVERPGVHLGVWPADSGDLMVWGATHTIPSFCFVVEVVAPGVLVLKHRPRHESRKFVNVAVLEGDRIKIVDEGTSLLAGCPALMASLIAFDPASLHDDALNLQVRLALSMRRHGRGGILLIVPSGTDAWRDSIVHPIRYAVQPPFRQLPDLLRGRGDMAEHEWHEALERSIDSLAGLTAVDGATVMTDGYDLLAFGAKIGRRDGGSPVEDIVVTEPIVDGAAERMHPGQLGGTRHLAAAQFVHDQRGAVALVASQDGRFTICAWSPCDDTVHAHRVEILLL
;
A
#
# COMPACT_ATOMS: atom_id res chain seq x y z
N MET A 1 11.98 26.89 15.95
CA MET A 1 13.00 26.04 15.27
C MET A 1 14.05 25.59 16.27
N ASN A 2 13.86 24.46 16.94
CA ASN A 2 14.81 23.94 17.95
C ASN A 2 15.15 22.44 17.72
N HIS A 3 15.16 21.99 16.47
CA HIS A 3 15.60 20.66 16.05
C HIS A 3 16.57 20.80 14.86
N PRO A 4 17.54 19.88 14.70
CA PRO A 4 18.40 19.89 13.53
C PRO A 4 17.58 19.60 12.27
N ALA A 5 17.98 20.15 11.12
CA ALA A 5 17.31 19.87 9.86
C ALA A 5 17.45 18.38 9.50
N TYR A 6 16.36 17.77 9.07
CA TYR A 6 16.30 16.40 8.57
C TYR A 6 16.82 16.37 7.13
N ALA A 7 18.09 15.98 6.96
CA ALA A 7 18.79 16.05 5.67
C ALA A 7 18.07 15.34 4.51
N VAL A 8 17.35 14.24 4.81
CA VAL A 8 16.54 13.49 3.83
C VAL A 8 15.44 14.34 3.21
N ALA A 9 14.81 15.25 3.98
CA ALA A 9 13.77 16.15 3.47
C ALA A 9 14.29 16.97 2.28
N ARG A 10 15.49 17.54 2.43
CA ARG A 10 16.16 18.32 1.39
C ARG A 10 16.55 17.48 0.17
N MET A 11 16.96 16.23 0.38
CA MET A 11 17.36 15.33 -0.71
C MET A 11 16.16 14.87 -1.55
N VAL A 12 15.03 14.56 -0.92
CA VAL A 12 13.86 14.00 -1.63
C VAL A 12 12.97 15.06 -2.26
N ALA A 13 12.93 16.28 -1.71
CA ALA A 13 11.99 17.32 -2.12
C ALA A 13 12.02 17.69 -3.62
N PRO A 14 13.19 17.84 -4.29
CA PRO A 14 13.23 18.14 -5.73
C PRO A 14 12.59 17.02 -6.57
N ALA A 15 12.92 15.76 -6.28
CA ALA A 15 12.41 14.62 -7.04
C ALA A 15 10.87 14.49 -6.93
N VAL A 16 10.32 14.78 -5.74
CA VAL A 16 8.87 14.75 -5.51
C VAL A 16 8.19 15.94 -6.20
N ALA A 17 8.78 17.13 -6.14
CA ALA A 17 8.26 18.30 -6.86
C ALA A 17 8.20 18.04 -8.38
N ASP A 18 9.28 17.49 -8.94
CA ASP A 18 9.36 17.14 -10.36
C ASP A 18 8.34 16.05 -10.74
N HIS A 19 8.15 15.05 -9.88
CA HIS A 19 7.12 14.04 -10.05
C HIS A 19 5.73 14.69 -10.15
N LEU A 20 5.33 15.51 -9.18
CA LEU A 20 4.01 16.17 -9.17
C LEU A 20 3.81 17.04 -10.42
N GLN A 21 4.86 17.76 -10.84
CA GLN A 21 4.80 18.59 -12.05
C GLN A 21 4.67 17.75 -13.33
N ARG A 22 5.41 16.64 -13.46
CA ARG A 22 5.31 15.72 -14.61
C ARG A 22 3.90 15.15 -14.73
N HIS A 23 3.33 14.66 -13.62
CA HIS A 23 1.97 14.10 -13.64
C HIS A 23 0.91 15.15 -13.93
N ARG A 24 1.05 16.36 -13.39
CA ARG A 24 0.19 17.49 -13.76
C ARG A 24 0.33 17.84 -15.25
N ALA A 25 1.54 17.85 -15.79
CA ALA A 25 1.81 18.22 -17.18
C ALA A 25 1.28 17.19 -18.18
N ALA A 26 1.21 15.92 -17.79
CA ALA A 26 0.60 14.85 -18.57
C ALA A 26 -0.92 15.04 -18.77
N LEU A 27 -1.58 15.85 -17.93
CA LEU A 27 -3.01 16.15 -18.08
C LEU A 27 -3.26 17.18 -19.19
N PRO A 28 -4.34 17.02 -19.98
CA PRO A 28 -4.76 18.04 -20.93
C PRO A 28 -4.96 19.41 -20.25
N PRO A 29 -4.60 20.53 -20.91
CA PRO A 29 -4.76 21.88 -20.33
C PRO A 29 -6.19 22.23 -19.89
N GLN A 30 -7.18 21.61 -20.52
CA GLN A 30 -8.61 21.82 -20.27
C GLN A 30 -9.19 20.82 -19.24
N ASP A 31 -8.38 19.88 -18.72
CA ASP A 31 -8.89 18.88 -17.78
C ASP A 31 -9.24 19.56 -16.44
N PRO A 32 -10.50 19.47 -15.95
CA PRO A 32 -10.90 20.09 -14.68
C PRO A 32 -10.15 19.53 -13.47
N ALA A 33 -9.57 18.32 -13.57
CA ALA A 33 -8.75 17.73 -12.53
C ALA A 33 -7.29 18.22 -12.57
N ARG A 34 -6.90 19.05 -13.56
CA ARG A 34 -5.56 19.62 -13.64
C ARG A 34 -5.44 20.80 -12.66
N PRO A 35 -4.71 20.66 -11.55
CA PRO A 35 -4.58 21.77 -10.60
C PRO A 35 -3.80 22.93 -11.24
N PRO A 36 -4.09 24.18 -10.88
CA PRO A 36 -3.20 25.31 -11.13
C PRO A 36 -1.80 25.08 -10.51
N LEU A 37 -0.76 25.70 -11.07
CA LEU A 37 0.63 25.47 -10.61
C LEU A 37 0.83 25.95 -9.17
N GLU A 38 0.16 27.02 -8.77
CA GLU A 38 0.22 27.57 -7.42
C GLU A 38 -0.36 26.63 -6.34
N LEU A 39 -1.16 25.64 -6.74
CA LEU A 39 -1.69 24.63 -5.81
C LEU A 39 -0.74 23.43 -5.63
N LEU A 40 0.33 23.35 -6.41
CA LEU A 40 1.38 22.35 -6.19
C LEU A 40 2.41 22.88 -5.19
N PRO A 41 2.88 22.03 -4.25
CA PRO A 41 3.97 22.42 -3.37
C PRO A 41 5.27 22.54 -4.17
N THR A 42 6.08 23.54 -3.84
CA THR A 42 7.45 23.68 -4.35
C THR A 42 8.40 22.76 -3.57
N ALA A 43 9.62 22.55 -4.05
CA ALA A 43 10.62 21.79 -3.29
C ALA A 43 10.84 22.35 -1.86
N PRO A 44 10.96 23.68 -1.63
CA PRO A 44 10.99 24.24 -0.27
C PRO A 44 9.76 23.91 0.57
N HIS A 45 8.55 23.91 -0.01
CA HIS A 45 7.34 23.51 0.72
C HIS A 45 7.39 22.03 1.13
N ILE A 46 7.82 21.15 0.22
CA ILE A 46 7.95 19.70 0.49
C ILE A 46 9.01 19.46 1.56
N GLU A 47 10.17 20.11 1.46
CA GLU A 47 11.25 20.02 2.45
C GLU A 47 10.74 20.40 3.85
N ALA A 48 10.07 21.55 3.98
CA ALA A 48 9.53 22.01 5.26
C ALA A 48 8.45 21.06 5.83
N LEU A 49 7.53 20.59 4.98
CA LEU A 49 6.51 19.61 5.38
C LEU A 49 7.13 18.30 5.88
N VAL A 50 8.09 17.77 5.15
CA VAL A 50 8.76 16.50 5.47
C VAL A 50 9.61 16.63 6.72
N ASP A 51 10.37 17.71 6.86
CA ASP A 51 11.21 17.97 8.05
C ASP A 51 10.35 18.05 9.31
N VAL A 52 9.29 18.86 9.30
CA VAL A 52 8.40 19.02 10.45
C VAL A 52 7.63 17.73 10.75
N ALA A 53 7.13 17.03 9.73
CA ALA A 53 6.46 15.74 9.91
C ALA A 53 7.39 14.68 10.50
N PHE A 54 8.65 14.61 10.05
CA PHE A 54 9.64 13.69 10.59
C PHE A 54 9.89 13.94 12.08
N TRP A 55 10.17 15.19 12.46
CA TRP A 55 10.41 15.53 13.85
C TRP A 55 9.18 15.42 14.73
N ALA A 56 7.98 15.57 14.18
CA ALA A 56 6.74 15.24 14.88
C ALA A 56 6.64 13.71 15.09
N SER A 57 6.95 12.90 14.07
CA SER A 57 6.80 11.43 14.11
C SER A 57 7.61 10.73 15.22
N VAL A 58 8.77 11.28 15.56
CA VAL A 58 9.69 10.72 16.58
C VAL A 58 9.43 11.26 17.99
N ARG A 59 8.52 12.23 18.13
CA ARG A 59 8.06 12.73 19.43
C ARG A 59 6.99 11.81 20.00
N ARG A 60 6.68 12.01 21.27
CA ARG A 60 5.57 11.34 21.96
C ARG A 60 4.72 12.40 22.65
N GLU A 61 3.41 12.21 22.58
CA GLU A 61 2.43 12.94 23.39
C GLU A 61 1.76 11.94 24.32
N GLU A 62 1.88 12.10 25.63
CA GLU A 62 1.29 11.17 26.62
C GLU A 62 1.62 9.68 26.38
N GLY A 63 2.76 9.39 25.75
CA GLY A 63 3.21 8.03 25.39
C GLY A 63 2.76 7.54 24.00
N TYR A 64 1.81 8.23 23.36
CA TYR A 64 1.32 7.91 22.02
C TYR A 64 2.30 8.32 20.93
N ILE A 65 2.32 7.50 19.88
CA ILE A 65 3.04 7.78 18.65
C ILE A 65 2.10 8.57 17.74
N PRO A 66 2.48 9.78 17.31
CA PRO A 66 1.61 10.59 16.47
C PRO A 66 1.46 9.98 15.08
N LYS A 67 0.20 9.79 14.65
CA LYS A 67 -0.17 9.54 13.25
C LYS A 67 -0.87 10.78 12.73
N ILE A 68 -0.28 11.37 11.69
CA ILE A 68 -0.68 12.68 11.19
C ILE A 68 -0.68 12.62 9.68
N SER A 69 -1.71 13.20 9.06
CA SER A 69 -1.76 13.43 7.62
C SER A 69 -1.78 14.92 7.34
N LEU A 70 -0.76 15.43 6.65
CA LEU A 70 -0.63 16.83 6.26
C LEU A 70 -0.96 16.97 4.77
N ALA A 71 -1.99 17.76 4.44
CA ALA A 71 -2.36 18.04 3.06
C ALA A 71 -1.92 19.47 2.68
N PHE A 72 -1.15 19.61 1.61
CA PHE A 72 -0.81 20.92 1.05
C PHE A 72 -2.01 21.46 0.26
N LEU A 73 -2.78 22.32 0.90
CA LEU A 73 -4.13 22.71 0.45
C LEU A 73 -4.51 24.03 1.10
N ARG A 74 -5.15 24.95 0.36
CA ARG A 74 -5.73 26.18 0.92
C ARG A 74 -7.11 25.94 1.54
N PRO A 75 -7.55 26.73 2.54
CA PRO A 75 -8.90 26.63 3.06
C PRO A 75 -9.91 27.10 2.00
N MET A 76 -10.67 26.16 1.44
CA MET A 76 -11.68 26.40 0.41
C MET A 76 -13.01 25.75 0.80
N ALA A 77 -14.15 26.26 0.33
CA ALA A 77 -15.46 25.77 0.78
C ALA A 77 -15.71 24.31 0.34
N GLU A 78 -15.17 23.92 -0.81
CA GLU A 78 -15.32 22.62 -1.46
C GLU A 78 -14.72 21.47 -0.64
N VAL A 79 -13.81 21.79 0.29
CA VAL A 79 -13.18 20.81 1.18
C VAL A 79 -13.87 20.72 2.54
N SER A 80 -15.02 21.38 2.73
CA SER A 80 -15.78 21.37 4.00
C SER A 80 -14.87 21.53 5.25
N PRO A 81 -14.06 22.60 5.32
CA PRO A 81 -12.97 22.70 6.29
C PRO A 81 -13.47 23.00 7.70
N LEU A 82 -12.86 22.35 8.69
CA LEU A 82 -12.81 22.86 10.06
C LEU A 82 -11.65 23.84 10.14
N VAL A 83 -11.93 25.13 10.22
CA VAL A 83 -10.92 26.20 10.26
C VAL A 83 -10.62 26.58 11.71
N PHE A 84 -9.34 26.67 12.08
CA PHE A 84 -8.96 27.14 13.40
C PHE A 84 -9.16 28.66 13.51
N GLY A 85 -9.64 29.12 14.66
CA GLY A 85 -9.78 30.57 14.91
C GLY A 85 -8.43 31.32 14.84
N GLN A 86 -7.32 30.62 15.11
CA GLN A 86 -5.97 31.09 14.87
C GLN A 86 -5.17 29.97 14.17
N PRO A 87 -4.61 30.23 12.97
CA PRO A 87 -3.72 29.29 12.30
C PRO A 87 -2.51 28.97 13.17
N LEU A 88 -2.06 27.73 13.16
CA LEU A 88 -0.90 27.29 13.93
C LEU A 88 0.33 27.26 13.01
N PRO A 89 1.51 27.70 13.49
CA PRO A 89 2.74 27.53 12.71
C PRO A 89 2.99 26.04 12.46
N LEU A 90 3.50 25.71 11.27
CA LEU A 90 3.95 24.35 10.97
C LEU A 90 5.20 24.05 11.81
N ASP A 91 4.98 23.47 12.99
CA ASP A 91 6.01 23.15 13.99
C ASP A 91 5.78 21.74 14.59
N PRO A 92 6.84 20.97 14.88
CA PRO A 92 6.69 19.61 15.38
C PRO A 92 5.91 19.50 16.70
N ALA A 93 6.05 20.44 17.62
CA ALA A 93 5.35 20.40 18.90
C ALA A 93 3.87 20.79 18.75
N ALA A 94 3.53 21.67 17.81
CA ALA A 94 2.15 21.93 17.45
C ALA A 94 1.48 20.69 16.85
N LEU A 95 2.13 20.04 15.89
CA LEU A 95 1.63 18.81 15.26
C LEU A 95 1.47 17.65 16.25
N THR A 96 2.44 17.46 17.13
CA THR A 96 2.42 16.38 18.14
C THR A 96 1.19 16.50 19.06
N ARG A 97 0.84 17.72 19.49
CA ARG A 97 -0.36 17.97 20.31
C ARG A 97 -1.68 17.78 19.54
N LEU A 98 -1.68 18.06 18.23
CA LEU A 98 -2.87 17.87 17.39
C LEU A 98 -3.10 16.40 17.01
N ALA A 99 -2.08 15.55 17.06
CA ALA A 99 -2.12 14.19 16.53
C ALA A 99 -3.33 13.38 17.05
N ALA A 100 -3.64 13.47 18.35
CA ALA A 100 -4.77 12.76 18.95
C ALA A 100 -6.14 13.15 18.34
N ALA A 101 -6.28 14.37 17.84
CA ALA A 101 -7.52 14.83 17.21
C ALA A 101 -7.65 14.40 15.74
N VAL A 102 -6.53 14.03 15.10
CA VAL A 102 -6.46 13.78 13.65
C VAL A 102 -5.94 12.39 13.26
N GLU A 103 -5.72 11.50 14.24
CA GLU A 103 -5.25 10.12 14.00
C GLU A 103 -6.27 9.28 13.21
N ARG A 104 -7.55 9.67 13.21
CA ARG A 104 -8.59 8.91 12.52
C ARG A 104 -8.36 8.90 11.00
N PRO A 105 -8.49 7.74 10.33
CA PRO A 105 -8.36 7.66 8.88
C PRO A 105 -9.24 8.67 8.15
N GLY A 106 -8.67 9.33 7.14
CA GLY A 106 -9.36 10.33 6.34
C GLY A 106 -9.52 11.70 7.00
N VAL A 107 -8.84 11.97 8.12
CA VAL A 107 -8.67 13.35 8.63
C VAL A 107 -7.31 13.87 8.16
N HIS A 108 -7.32 15.03 7.49
CA HIS A 108 -6.11 15.69 7.01
C HIS A 108 -5.99 17.08 7.65
N LEU A 109 -4.82 17.40 8.21
CA LEU A 109 -4.47 18.77 8.58
C LEU A 109 -4.11 19.54 7.31
N GLY A 110 -4.80 20.64 7.08
CA GLY A 110 -4.54 21.50 5.93
C GLY A 110 -3.39 22.46 6.20
N VAL A 111 -2.42 22.48 5.30
CA VAL A 111 -1.23 23.35 5.37
C VAL A 111 -1.20 24.27 4.16
N TRP A 112 -1.03 25.57 4.41
CA TRP A 112 -0.92 26.58 3.36
C TRP A 112 0.05 27.71 3.76
N PRO A 113 0.78 28.32 2.82
CA PRO A 113 1.58 29.51 3.11
C PRO A 113 0.71 30.68 3.57
N ALA A 114 1.12 31.37 4.63
CA ALA A 114 0.59 32.69 4.98
C ALA A 114 1.12 33.76 4.00
N ASP A 115 0.62 34.99 4.14
CA ASP A 115 1.11 36.14 3.35
C ASP A 115 2.61 36.41 3.58
N SER A 116 3.18 35.99 4.73
CA SER A 116 4.62 36.05 5.01
C SER A 116 5.43 35.01 4.23
N GLY A 117 4.78 34.01 3.64
CA GLY A 117 5.41 32.84 3.02
C GLY A 117 5.62 31.66 3.98
N ASP A 118 5.42 31.83 5.28
CA ASP A 118 5.57 30.75 6.26
C ASP A 118 4.42 29.74 6.16
N LEU A 119 4.71 28.45 6.24
CA LEU A 119 3.69 27.41 6.22
C LEU A 119 2.92 27.38 7.54
N MET A 120 1.59 27.46 7.43
CA MET A 120 0.67 27.44 8.55
C MET A 120 -0.32 26.29 8.42
N VAL A 121 -0.63 25.64 9.54
CA VAL A 121 -1.76 24.72 9.67
C VAL A 121 -3.01 25.57 9.90
N TRP A 122 -3.89 25.65 8.91
CA TRP A 122 -5.11 26.46 9.00
C TRP A 122 -6.29 25.71 9.64
N GLY A 123 -6.23 24.37 9.71
CA GLY A 123 -7.34 23.56 10.18
C GLY A 123 -7.28 22.10 9.75
N ALA A 124 -8.43 21.45 9.67
CA ALA A 124 -8.58 20.06 9.26
C ALA A 124 -9.71 19.87 8.23
N THR A 125 -9.63 18.80 7.45
CA THR A 125 -10.65 18.42 6.47
C THR A 125 -10.72 16.90 6.29
N HIS A 126 -11.89 16.41 5.84
CA HIS A 126 -12.09 15.05 5.36
C HIS A 126 -12.06 14.91 3.83
N THR A 127 -12.07 16.03 3.12
CA THR A 127 -12.18 16.07 1.66
C THR A 127 -10.95 16.75 1.10
N ILE A 128 -10.19 16.03 0.29
CA ILE A 128 -9.03 16.59 -0.42
C ILE A 128 -9.23 16.44 -1.93
N PRO A 129 -8.90 17.47 -2.72
CA PRO A 129 -9.08 17.43 -4.16
C PRO A 129 -8.08 16.47 -4.82
N SER A 130 -8.38 16.05 -6.05
CA SER A 130 -7.45 15.31 -6.90
C SER A 130 -6.11 16.05 -7.02
N PHE A 131 -5.00 15.31 -7.08
CA PHE A 131 -3.63 15.82 -7.07
C PHE A 131 -3.17 16.55 -5.81
N CYS A 132 -4.00 16.66 -4.77
CA CYS A 132 -3.56 17.21 -3.49
C CYS A 132 -2.39 16.38 -2.94
N PHE A 133 -1.27 17.06 -2.67
CA PHE A 133 -0.09 16.44 -2.08
C PHE A 133 -0.28 16.24 -0.58
N VAL A 134 0.10 15.06 -0.11
CA VAL A 134 -0.05 14.64 1.27
C VAL A 134 1.26 14.05 1.80
N VAL A 135 1.66 14.47 2.99
CA VAL A 135 2.69 13.80 3.80
C VAL A 135 1.99 13.11 4.96
N GLU A 136 2.13 11.79 5.04
CA GLU A 136 1.54 11.00 6.11
C GLU A 136 2.62 10.37 7.00
N VAL A 137 2.45 10.51 8.31
CA VAL A 137 3.23 9.82 9.33
C VAL A 137 2.55 8.50 9.65
N VAL A 138 3.14 7.38 9.22
CA VAL A 138 2.56 6.04 9.42
C VAL A 138 3.15 5.31 10.63
N ALA A 139 4.40 5.62 10.99
CA ALA A 139 5.11 5.12 12.17
C ALA A 139 6.23 6.10 12.57
N PRO A 140 6.88 5.94 13.75
CA PRO A 140 7.98 6.81 14.14
C PRO A 140 9.12 6.76 13.13
N GLY A 141 9.49 7.91 12.57
CA GLY A 141 10.52 8.02 11.54
C GLY A 141 10.14 7.45 10.18
N VAL A 142 8.86 7.08 9.97
CA VAL A 142 8.36 6.56 8.69
C VAL A 142 7.31 7.49 8.11
N LEU A 143 7.63 8.09 6.97
CA LEU A 143 6.78 9.02 6.24
C LEU A 143 6.41 8.48 4.87
N VAL A 144 5.18 8.73 4.42
CA VAL A 144 4.71 8.43 3.07
C VAL A 144 4.34 9.74 2.39
N LEU A 145 5.00 10.02 1.27
CA LEU A 145 4.74 11.17 0.41
C LEU A 145 3.86 10.68 -0.73
N LYS A 146 2.68 11.26 -0.85
CA LYS A 146 1.64 10.75 -1.74
C LYS A 146 0.80 11.87 -2.31
N HIS A 147 0.00 11.56 -3.32
CA HIS A 147 -1.02 12.48 -3.80
C HIS A 147 -2.35 11.79 -4.05
N ARG A 148 -3.43 12.57 -4.01
CA ARG A 148 -4.76 12.09 -4.35
C ARG A 148 -4.80 11.71 -5.85
N PRO A 149 -5.28 10.51 -6.22
CA PRO A 149 -5.47 10.16 -7.63
C PRO A 149 -6.58 11.00 -8.29
N ARG A 150 -6.66 10.93 -9.62
CA ARG A 150 -7.64 11.67 -10.43
C ARG A 150 -9.10 11.29 -10.11
N HIS A 151 -9.38 10.01 -9.95
CA HIS A 151 -10.71 9.47 -9.68
C HIS A 151 -10.88 9.13 -8.19
N GLU A 152 -12.14 9.09 -7.74
CA GLU A 152 -12.49 8.69 -6.37
C GLU A 152 -12.07 7.25 -6.08
N SER A 153 -10.83 7.06 -5.65
CA SER A 153 -10.35 5.82 -5.08
C SER A 153 -10.21 5.97 -3.56
N ARG A 154 -10.17 4.89 -2.77
CA ARG A 154 -9.75 5.01 -1.36
C ARG A 154 -8.22 5.06 -1.21
N LYS A 155 -7.47 4.65 -2.24
CA LYS A 155 -6.00 4.56 -2.20
C LYS A 155 -5.37 5.85 -2.73
N PHE A 156 -4.28 6.27 -2.10
CA PHE A 156 -3.41 7.33 -2.61
C PHE A 156 -2.37 6.76 -3.58
N VAL A 157 -1.82 7.62 -4.44
CA VAL A 157 -0.64 7.29 -5.22
C VAL A 157 0.58 7.64 -4.39
N ASN A 158 1.35 6.62 -3.99
CA ASN A 158 2.57 6.81 -3.20
C ASN A 158 3.70 7.20 -4.15
N VAL A 159 4.36 8.32 -3.84
CA VAL A 159 5.48 8.85 -4.61
C VAL A 159 6.80 8.42 -3.98
N ALA A 160 6.89 8.53 -2.65
CA ALA A 160 8.08 8.12 -1.91
C ALA A 160 7.72 7.67 -0.49
N VAL A 161 8.53 6.76 0.04
CA VAL A 161 8.53 6.35 1.44
C VAL A 161 9.88 6.71 2.04
N LEU A 162 9.86 7.36 3.20
CA LEU A 162 11.05 7.72 3.96
C LEU A 162 11.08 6.89 5.23
N GLU A 163 12.18 6.19 5.47
CA GLU A 163 12.38 5.33 6.64
C GLU A 163 13.70 5.71 7.32
N GLY A 164 13.64 6.59 8.33
CA GLY A 164 14.84 7.07 9.02
C GLY A 164 15.75 7.85 8.06
N ASP A 165 16.88 7.29 7.64
CA ASP A 165 17.82 7.88 6.67
C ASP A 165 17.63 7.35 5.24
N ARG A 166 16.71 6.41 5.02
CA ARG A 166 16.48 5.77 3.72
C ARG A 166 15.39 6.47 2.94
N ILE A 167 15.65 6.66 1.64
CA ILE A 167 14.69 7.20 0.67
C ILE A 167 14.31 6.08 -0.30
N LYS A 168 13.02 5.85 -0.45
CA LYS A 168 12.46 4.92 -1.44
C LYS A 168 11.48 5.67 -2.33
N ILE A 169 11.91 6.05 -3.52
CA ILE A 169 11.03 6.69 -4.51
C ILE A 169 10.41 5.58 -5.36
N VAL A 170 9.08 5.58 -5.50
CA VAL A 170 8.37 4.58 -6.31
C VAL A 170 8.76 4.74 -7.78
N ASP A 171 9.13 3.62 -8.42
CA ASP A 171 9.37 3.57 -9.85
C ASP A 171 8.12 3.09 -10.60
N GLU A 172 7.47 4.02 -11.29
CA GLU A 172 6.29 3.75 -12.10
C GLU A 172 6.61 3.03 -13.42
N GLY A 173 7.85 3.15 -13.90
CA GLY A 173 8.34 2.50 -15.12
C GLY A 173 8.56 1.00 -14.97
N THR A 174 8.73 0.50 -13.73
CA THR A 174 8.96 -0.92 -13.43
C THR A 174 7.82 -1.83 -13.90
N SER A 175 6.61 -1.29 -14.11
CA SER A 175 5.44 -2.05 -14.59
C SER A 175 5.62 -2.66 -16.00
N LEU A 176 6.71 -2.32 -16.71
CA LEU A 176 6.98 -2.73 -18.09
C LEU A 176 7.94 -3.93 -18.21
N LEU A 177 8.42 -4.51 -17.10
CA LEU A 177 9.27 -5.70 -17.15
C LEU A 177 8.45 -6.96 -17.44
N ALA A 178 8.87 -7.74 -18.45
CA ALA A 178 8.27 -9.02 -18.80
C ALA A 178 8.41 -10.02 -17.64
N GLY A 179 7.30 -10.59 -17.18
CA GLY A 179 7.28 -11.58 -16.09
C GLY A 179 6.71 -11.10 -14.76
N CYS A 180 6.39 -9.80 -14.61
CA CYS A 180 5.74 -9.31 -13.39
C CYS A 180 4.29 -9.84 -13.25
N PRO A 181 3.87 -10.30 -12.06
CA PRO A 181 2.48 -10.63 -11.79
C PRO A 181 1.57 -9.43 -12.10
N ALA A 182 0.42 -9.66 -12.72
CA ALA A 182 -0.51 -8.60 -13.09
C ALA A 182 -0.91 -7.70 -11.90
N LEU A 183 -0.95 -8.27 -10.68
CA LEU A 183 -1.13 -7.55 -9.42
C LEU A 183 -0.12 -6.42 -9.22
N MET A 184 1.16 -6.62 -9.58
CA MET A 184 2.17 -5.56 -9.46
C MET A 184 1.91 -4.41 -10.42
N ALA A 185 1.57 -4.73 -11.68
CA ALA A 185 1.23 -3.71 -12.65
C ALA A 185 0.04 -2.87 -12.16
N SER A 186 -0.97 -3.48 -11.54
CA SER A 186 -2.09 -2.76 -10.93
C SER A 186 -1.71 -1.92 -9.71
N LEU A 187 -0.75 -2.39 -8.88
CA LEU A 187 -0.26 -1.63 -7.72
C LEU A 187 0.56 -0.40 -8.13
N ILE A 188 1.29 -0.48 -9.25
CA ILE A 188 2.20 0.55 -9.77
C ILE A 188 1.48 1.52 -10.72
N ALA A 189 0.85 1.02 -11.79
CA ALA A 189 0.31 1.84 -12.87
C ALA A 189 -0.84 2.74 -12.41
N PHE A 190 -1.54 2.34 -11.34
CA PHE A 190 -2.69 3.02 -10.74
C PHE A 190 -3.54 3.84 -11.72
N ASP A 191 -3.86 3.22 -12.86
CA ASP A 191 -4.84 3.76 -13.79
C ASP A 191 -6.18 3.08 -13.49
N PRO A 192 -7.21 3.80 -13.02
CA PRO A 192 -8.55 3.23 -12.86
C PRO A 192 -9.15 2.69 -14.17
N ALA A 193 -8.62 3.06 -15.35
CA ALA A 193 -8.96 2.36 -16.59
C ALA A 193 -8.46 0.90 -16.60
N SER A 194 -7.35 0.60 -15.91
CA SER A 194 -6.88 -0.77 -15.64
C SER A 194 -7.62 -1.47 -14.48
N LEU A 195 -8.37 -0.71 -13.66
CA LEU A 195 -9.27 -1.23 -12.62
C LEU A 195 -10.63 -1.69 -13.16
N HIS A 196 -10.82 -1.74 -14.48
CA HIS A 196 -11.96 -2.43 -15.12
C HIS A 196 -11.87 -3.96 -15.00
N ASP A 197 -10.70 -4.50 -14.60
CA ASP A 197 -10.57 -5.91 -14.23
C ASP A 197 -10.86 -6.09 -12.73
N ASP A 198 -12.09 -6.54 -12.45
CA ASP A 198 -12.60 -6.78 -11.10
C ASP A 198 -11.70 -7.77 -10.30
N ALA A 199 -11.01 -8.69 -10.99
CA ALA A 199 -10.13 -9.66 -10.37
C ALA A 199 -8.83 -9.02 -9.84
N LEU A 200 -8.19 -8.14 -10.62
CA LEU A 200 -6.96 -7.47 -10.20
C LEU A 200 -7.21 -6.46 -9.09
N ASN A 201 -8.35 -5.76 -9.15
CA ASN A 201 -8.81 -4.88 -8.08
C ASN A 201 -9.00 -5.66 -6.75
N LEU A 202 -9.52 -6.88 -6.82
CA LEU A 202 -9.78 -7.71 -5.66
C LEU A 202 -8.51 -8.13 -4.92
N GLN A 203 -7.45 -8.56 -5.64
CA GLN A 203 -6.19 -8.95 -5.02
C GLN A 203 -5.49 -7.78 -4.29
N VAL A 204 -5.54 -6.57 -4.87
CA VAL A 204 -5.04 -5.35 -4.21
C VAL A 204 -5.83 -5.09 -2.91
N ARG A 205 -7.17 -5.21 -2.94
CA ARG A 205 -8.01 -4.98 -1.76
C ARG A 205 -7.82 -6.06 -0.70
N LEU A 206 -7.62 -7.32 -1.09
CA LEU A 206 -7.23 -8.39 -0.17
C LEU A 206 -5.88 -8.10 0.47
N ALA A 207 -4.88 -7.68 -0.29
CA ALA A 207 -3.56 -7.31 0.23
C ALA A 207 -3.64 -6.14 1.24
N LEU A 208 -4.41 -5.09 0.93
CA LEU A 208 -4.65 -3.97 1.84
C LEU A 208 -5.37 -4.43 3.12
N SER A 209 -6.40 -5.26 3.00
CA SER A 209 -7.15 -5.78 4.15
C SER A 209 -6.28 -6.71 5.03
N MET A 210 -5.44 -7.56 4.42
CA MET A 210 -4.45 -8.38 5.12
C MET A 210 -3.49 -7.52 5.96
N ARG A 211 -2.98 -6.42 5.40
CA ARG A 211 -2.12 -5.50 6.16
C ARG A 211 -2.88 -4.81 7.29
N ARG A 212 -4.11 -4.37 7.02
CA ARG A 212 -4.92 -3.58 7.96
C ARG A 212 -5.21 -4.31 9.27
N HIS A 213 -5.34 -5.64 9.25
CA HIS A 213 -5.56 -6.39 10.49
C HIS A 213 -4.29 -6.55 11.36
N GLY A 214 -3.12 -6.08 10.91
CA GLY A 214 -1.91 -5.97 11.73
C GLY A 214 -1.31 -7.29 12.21
N ARG A 215 -1.60 -8.39 11.52
CA ARG A 215 -1.09 -9.73 11.83
C ARG A 215 -0.36 -10.28 10.61
N GLY A 216 0.65 -11.11 10.83
CA GLY A 216 1.26 -11.85 9.72
C GLY A 216 0.28 -12.87 9.13
N GLY A 217 0.34 -13.11 7.83
CA GLY A 217 -0.57 -14.03 7.13
C GLY A 217 -0.06 -14.44 5.76
N ILE A 218 -0.52 -15.60 5.28
CA ILE A 218 -0.23 -16.11 3.94
C ILE A 218 -1.57 -16.36 3.24
N LEU A 219 -1.71 -15.81 2.04
CA LEU A 219 -2.78 -16.13 1.10
C LEU A 219 -2.18 -16.77 -0.15
N LEU A 220 -2.55 -18.01 -0.43
CA LEU A 220 -2.17 -18.77 -1.61
C LEU A 220 -3.32 -18.73 -2.62
N ILE A 221 -3.03 -18.24 -3.82
CA ILE A 221 -3.90 -18.29 -4.99
C ILE A 221 -3.41 -19.44 -5.86
N VAL A 222 -4.24 -20.48 -6.01
CA VAL A 222 -3.90 -21.70 -6.76
C VAL A 222 -4.77 -21.85 -8.01
N PRO A 223 -4.30 -22.53 -9.07
CA PRO A 223 -5.11 -22.73 -10.27
C PRO A 223 -6.44 -23.46 -9.99
N SER A 224 -7.54 -22.99 -10.58
CA SER A 224 -8.82 -23.70 -10.53
C SER A 224 -8.77 -25.05 -11.26
N GLY A 225 -9.62 -25.99 -10.85
CA GLY A 225 -9.80 -27.26 -11.56
C GLY A 225 -8.72 -28.32 -11.29
N THR A 226 -7.80 -28.06 -10.36
CA THR A 226 -6.78 -29.02 -9.95
C THR A 226 -6.59 -29.04 -8.43
N ASP A 227 -6.27 -30.22 -7.88
CA ASP A 227 -5.94 -30.42 -6.47
C ASP A 227 -4.42 -30.55 -6.24
N ALA A 228 -3.58 -30.32 -7.26
CA ALA A 228 -2.12 -30.47 -7.20
C ALA A 228 -1.47 -29.65 -6.06
N TRP A 229 -2.09 -28.53 -5.67
CA TRP A 229 -1.66 -27.72 -4.54
C TRP A 229 -1.61 -28.49 -3.22
N ARG A 230 -2.46 -29.52 -3.06
CA ARG A 230 -2.54 -30.35 -1.85
C ARG A 230 -1.27 -31.14 -1.59
N ASP A 231 -0.47 -31.43 -2.62
CA ASP A 231 0.80 -32.16 -2.49
C ASP A 231 1.84 -31.34 -1.72
N SER A 232 1.69 -30.01 -1.70
CA SER A 232 2.54 -29.07 -0.95
C SER A 232 1.90 -28.63 0.37
N ILE A 233 0.92 -29.37 0.88
CA ILE A 233 0.25 -29.12 2.16
C ILE A 233 0.34 -30.36 3.05
N VAL A 234 0.61 -30.14 4.34
CA VAL A 234 0.60 -31.22 5.34
C VAL A 234 -0.84 -31.62 5.64
N HIS A 235 -1.13 -32.91 5.51
CA HIS A 235 -2.44 -33.49 5.81
C HIS A 235 -2.50 -34.08 7.22
N PRO A 236 -3.70 -34.10 7.86
CA PRO A 236 -4.97 -33.56 7.37
C PRO A 236 -5.08 -32.02 7.49
N ILE A 237 -5.83 -31.39 6.58
CA ILE A 237 -6.13 -29.95 6.63
C ILE A 237 -7.25 -29.70 7.64
N ARG A 238 -6.92 -29.12 8.81
CA ARG A 238 -7.87 -28.93 9.93
C ARG A 238 -9.08 -28.07 9.56
N TYR A 239 -8.88 -27.00 8.80
CA TYR A 239 -9.94 -26.08 8.39
C TYR A 239 -10.16 -26.12 6.87
N ALA A 240 -10.31 -27.32 6.33
CA ALA A 240 -10.77 -27.51 4.96
C ALA A 240 -12.21 -27.00 4.80
N VAL A 241 -12.51 -26.31 3.71
CA VAL A 241 -13.83 -25.76 3.40
C VAL A 241 -14.49 -26.64 2.34
N GLN A 242 -15.59 -27.30 2.72
CA GLN A 242 -16.32 -28.21 1.84
C GLN A 242 -17.84 -27.99 1.98
N PRO A 243 -18.57 -27.70 0.88
CA PRO A 243 -18.03 -27.36 -0.45
C PRO A 243 -17.17 -26.08 -0.42
N PRO A 244 -16.35 -25.79 -1.45
CA PRO A 244 -15.63 -24.52 -1.57
C PRO A 244 -16.58 -23.34 -1.38
N PHE A 245 -16.16 -22.34 -0.60
CA PHE A 245 -17.00 -21.17 -0.31
C PHE A 245 -16.83 -20.10 -1.40
N ARG A 246 -17.95 -19.71 -2.03
CA ARG A 246 -17.97 -18.97 -3.32
C ARG A 246 -18.47 -17.53 -3.22
N GLN A 247 -18.49 -16.93 -2.03
CA GLN A 247 -19.12 -15.61 -1.82
C GLN A 247 -18.55 -14.50 -2.71
N LEU A 248 -17.23 -14.38 -2.82
CA LEU A 248 -16.61 -13.38 -3.70
C LEU A 248 -16.96 -13.60 -5.18
N PRO A 249 -16.74 -14.79 -5.77
CA PRO A 249 -17.10 -15.01 -7.17
C PRO A 249 -18.60 -14.80 -7.43
N ASP A 250 -19.47 -15.16 -6.49
CA ASP A 250 -20.91 -14.93 -6.64
C ASP A 250 -21.26 -13.44 -6.59
N LEU A 251 -20.63 -12.64 -5.72
CA LEU A 251 -20.78 -11.18 -5.69
C LEU A 251 -20.26 -10.50 -6.96
N LEU A 252 -19.16 -10.99 -7.52
CA LEU A 252 -18.61 -10.48 -8.77
C LEU A 252 -19.54 -10.76 -9.95
N ARG A 253 -20.13 -11.97 -10.03
CA ARG A 253 -21.10 -12.33 -11.09
C ARG A 253 -22.43 -11.60 -10.95
N GLY A 254 -22.90 -11.38 -9.74
CA GLY A 254 -24.15 -10.65 -9.44
C GLY A 254 -24.02 -9.12 -9.48
N ARG A 255 -22.93 -8.58 -10.06
CA ARG A 255 -22.76 -7.15 -10.21
C ARG A 255 -23.86 -6.59 -11.11
N GLY A 256 -24.66 -5.67 -10.57
CA GLY A 256 -25.82 -5.08 -11.27
C GLY A 256 -27.18 -5.61 -10.79
N ASP A 257 -27.22 -6.70 -10.02
CA ASP A 257 -28.45 -7.24 -9.41
C ASP A 257 -28.90 -6.44 -8.17
N MET A 258 -28.03 -5.56 -7.66
CA MET A 258 -28.26 -4.73 -6.48
C MET A 258 -27.73 -3.31 -6.71
N ALA A 259 -28.14 -2.38 -5.84
CA ALA A 259 -27.66 -1.01 -5.90
C ALA A 259 -26.13 -0.98 -5.72
N GLU A 260 -25.46 -0.08 -6.45
CA GLU A 260 -24.00 -0.01 -6.49
C GLU A 260 -23.38 0.14 -5.09
N HIS A 261 -23.97 0.98 -4.24
CA HIS A 261 -23.48 1.17 -2.87
C HIS A 261 -23.57 -0.12 -2.04
N GLU A 262 -24.68 -0.85 -2.12
CA GLU A 262 -24.88 -2.10 -1.39
C GLU A 262 -23.89 -3.17 -1.84
N TRP A 263 -23.64 -3.26 -3.15
CA TRP A 263 -22.62 -4.15 -3.71
C TRP A 263 -21.23 -3.82 -3.18
N HIS A 264 -20.86 -2.54 -3.17
CA HIS A 264 -19.56 -2.09 -2.64
C HIS A 264 -19.38 -2.48 -1.18
N GLU A 265 -20.41 -2.28 -0.34
CA GLU A 265 -20.34 -2.68 1.06
C GLU A 265 -20.26 -4.20 1.24
N ALA A 266 -21.06 -4.97 0.47
CA ALA A 266 -21.05 -6.43 0.53
C ALA A 266 -19.69 -6.99 0.11
N LEU A 267 -19.08 -6.40 -0.91
CA LEU A 267 -17.75 -6.77 -1.37
C LEU A 267 -16.67 -6.45 -0.34
N GLU A 268 -16.68 -5.25 0.25
CA GLU A 268 -15.74 -4.88 1.34
C GLU A 268 -15.85 -5.82 2.54
N ARG A 269 -17.08 -6.12 3.00
CA ARG A 269 -17.30 -7.08 4.11
C ARG A 269 -16.76 -8.48 3.78
N SER A 270 -16.93 -8.92 2.53
CA SER A 270 -16.46 -10.24 2.09
C SER A 270 -14.93 -10.30 2.02
N ILE A 271 -14.30 -9.25 1.50
CA ILE A 271 -12.84 -9.09 1.47
C ILE A 271 -12.27 -9.11 2.89
N ASP A 272 -12.86 -8.34 3.81
CA ASP A 272 -12.41 -8.28 5.21
C ASP A 272 -12.56 -9.62 5.93
N SER A 273 -13.66 -10.33 5.68
CA SER A 273 -13.88 -11.66 6.24
C SER A 273 -12.82 -12.65 5.77
N LEU A 274 -12.49 -12.65 4.46
CA LEU A 274 -11.49 -13.54 3.88
C LEU A 274 -10.06 -13.18 4.28
N ALA A 275 -9.70 -11.90 4.23
CA ALA A 275 -8.40 -11.41 4.70
C ALA A 275 -8.19 -11.76 6.19
N GLY A 276 -9.26 -11.65 7.00
CA GLY A 276 -9.24 -12.06 8.40
C GLY A 276 -8.87 -13.54 8.62
N LEU A 277 -9.18 -14.44 7.69
CA LEU A 277 -8.77 -15.84 7.77
C LEU A 277 -7.25 -16.02 7.66
N THR A 278 -6.56 -15.12 6.96
CA THR A 278 -5.10 -15.18 6.80
C THR A 278 -4.34 -14.93 8.11
N ALA A 279 -5.01 -14.39 9.13
CA ALA A 279 -4.46 -14.22 10.47
C ALA A 279 -4.38 -15.51 11.29
N VAL A 280 -5.00 -16.60 10.83
CA VAL A 280 -4.87 -17.94 11.43
C VAL A 280 -3.49 -18.51 11.09
N ASP A 281 -2.89 -19.25 12.03
CA ASP A 281 -1.60 -19.89 11.79
C ASP A 281 -1.67 -20.91 10.65
N GLY A 282 -0.79 -20.77 9.66
CA GLY A 282 -0.85 -21.46 8.37
C GLY A 282 -1.27 -20.55 7.22
N ALA A 283 -1.59 -21.16 6.07
CA ALA A 283 -1.98 -20.47 4.86
C ALA A 283 -3.49 -20.54 4.63
N THR A 284 -4.05 -19.44 4.14
CA THR A 284 -5.36 -19.44 3.47
C THR A 284 -5.16 -19.82 2.01
N VAL A 285 -5.99 -20.74 1.51
CA VAL A 285 -5.92 -21.23 0.12
C VAL A 285 -7.20 -20.87 -0.60
N MET A 286 -7.09 -20.14 -1.70
CA MET A 286 -8.18 -19.84 -2.61
C MET A 286 -7.77 -20.16 -4.05
N THR A 287 -8.76 -20.40 -4.92
CA THR A 287 -8.47 -20.51 -6.34
C THR A 287 -8.22 -19.15 -7.00
N ASP A 288 -7.68 -19.15 -8.21
CA ASP A 288 -7.66 -17.99 -9.13
C ASP A 288 -9.06 -17.48 -9.52
N GLY A 289 -10.10 -18.31 -9.32
CA GLY A 289 -11.51 -17.93 -9.37
C GLY A 289 -12.09 -17.43 -8.03
N TYR A 290 -11.26 -17.25 -7.00
CA TYR A 290 -11.61 -16.75 -5.66
C TYR A 290 -12.53 -17.65 -4.83
N ASP A 291 -12.56 -18.95 -5.12
CA ASP A 291 -13.22 -19.93 -4.27
C ASP A 291 -12.32 -20.27 -3.07
N LEU A 292 -12.83 -20.11 -1.84
CA LEU A 292 -12.08 -20.45 -0.63
C LEU A 292 -12.07 -21.98 -0.44
N LEU A 293 -10.87 -22.56 -0.38
CA LEU A 293 -10.65 -24.00 -0.26
C LEU A 293 -10.29 -24.43 1.17
N ALA A 294 -9.48 -23.63 1.86
CA ALA A 294 -9.03 -23.90 3.22
C ALA A 294 -8.44 -22.65 3.89
N PHE A 295 -8.31 -22.70 5.22
CA PHE A 295 -7.47 -21.77 5.97
C PHE A 295 -6.67 -22.49 7.04
N GLY A 296 -5.61 -21.85 7.56
CA GLY A 296 -4.67 -22.48 8.48
C GLY A 296 -4.00 -23.75 7.93
N ALA A 297 -3.83 -23.83 6.60
CA ALA A 297 -3.17 -24.95 5.96
C ALA A 297 -1.66 -24.89 6.21
N LYS A 298 -1.08 -25.95 6.77
CA LYS A 298 0.36 -26.01 6.99
C LYS A 298 1.05 -26.33 5.67
N ILE A 299 1.82 -25.37 5.15
CA ILE A 299 2.64 -25.59 3.96
C ILE A 299 3.70 -26.64 4.25
N GLY A 300 3.72 -27.66 3.41
CA GLY A 300 4.76 -28.67 3.34
C GLY A 300 5.55 -28.54 2.05
N ARG A 301 6.52 -29.43 1.89
CA ARG A 301 7.21 -29.62 0.62
C ARG A 301 6.56 -30.79 -0.08
N ARG A 302 6.40 -30.69 -1.40
CA ARG A 302 5.93 -31.79 -2.25
C ARG A 302 6.82 -33.01 -2.05
N ASP A 303 6.22 -34.19 -2.01
CA ASP A 303 6.97 -35.45 -1.97
C ASP A 303 7.93 -35.56 -3.17
N GLY A 304 9.21 -35.79 -2.88
CA GLY A 304 10.28 -35.79 -3.88
C GLY A 304 10.68 -34.41 -4.43
N GLY A 305 10.07 -33.32 -3.94
CA GLY A 305 10.43 -31.95 -4.29
C GLY A 305 11.76 -31.51 -3.67
N SER A 306 12.48 -30.61 -4.36
CA SER A 306 13.69 -29.99 -3.83
C SER A 306 13.35 -28.79 -2.94
N PRO A 307 14.20 -28.47 -1.94
CA PRO A 307 14.10 -27.18 -1.28
C PRO A 307 14.32 -26.03 -2.29
N VAL A 308 13.70 -24.88 -2.03
CA VAL A 308 14.05 -23.62 -2.71
C VAL A 308 15.35 -23.07 -2.11
N GLU A 309 16.41 -23.00 -2.91
CA GLU A 309 17.75 -22.60 -2.47
C GLU A 309 18.00 -21.10 -2.69
N ASP A 310 17.54 -20.55 -3.81
CA ASP A 310 17.64 -19.15 -4.15
C ASP A 310 16.32 -18.59 -4.68
N ILE A 311 16.10 -17.30 -4.45
CA ILE A 311 14.99 -16.52 -4.98
C ILE A 311 15.51 -15.20 -5.52
N VAL A 312 14.76 -14.59 -6.44
CA VAL A 312 14.98 -13.22 -6.89
C VAL A 312 14.06 -12.29 -6.11
N VAL A 313 14.61 -11.20 -5.57
CA VAL A 313 13.85 -10.19 -4.83
C VAL A 313 13.95 -8.85 -5.54
N THR A 314 12.82 -8.19 -5.71
CA THR A 314 12.75 -6.83 -6.27
C THR A 314 11.82 -5.96 -5.45
N GLU A 315 12.09 -4.67 -5.42
CA GLU A 315 11.22 -3.63 -4.86
C GLU A 315 10.97 -2.58 -5.98
N PRO A 316 9.74 -2.07 -6.15
CA PRO A 316 9.39 -1.14 -7.24
C PRO A 316 9.83 0.28 -6.90
N ILE A 317 11.15 0.48 -6.75
CA ILE A 317 11.77 1.75 -6.43
C ILE A 317 12.78 2.15 -7.49
N VAL A 318 12.98 3.46 -7.64
CA VAL A 318 14.00 4.02 -8.54
C VAL A 318 15.36 3.51 -8.10
N ASP A 319 16.18 3.08 -9.07
CA ASP A 319 17.48 2.44 -8.89
C ASP A 319 17.45 1.14 -8.06
N GLY A 320 16.26 0.55 -7.88
CA GLY A 320 16.08 -0.75 -7.23
C GLY A 320 16.67 -1.88 -8.06
N ALA A 321 17.72 -2.52 -7.55
CA ALA A 321 18.33 -3.68 -8.19
C ALA A 321 17.60 -4.99 -7.78
N ALA A 322 17.52 -5.93 -8.72
CA ALA A 322 17.12 -7.29 -8.40
C ALA A 322 18.24 -7.99 -7.61
N GLU A 323 17.90 -8.58 -6.48
CA GLU A 323 18.84 -9.29 -5.61
C GLU A 323 18.52 -10.79 -5.60
N ARG A 324 19.54 -11.63 -5.83
CA ARG A 324 19.43 -13.07 -5.57
C ARG A 324 19.84 -13.38 -4.14
N MET A 325 18.99 -14.09 -3.41
CA MET A 325 19.25 -14.44 -2.01
C MET A 325 18.58 -15.76 -1.63
N HIS A 326 18.99 -16.34 -0.51
CA HIS A 326 18.29 -17.47 0.07
C HIS A 326 16.95 -17.00 0.69
N PRO A 327 15.83 -17.73 0.52
CA PRO A 327 14.51 -17.30 0.98
C PRO A 327 14.41 -17.01 2.49
N GLY A 328 15.25 -17.64 3.31
CA GLY A 328 15.38 -17.33 4.74
C GLY A 328 15.95 -15.93 5.06
N GLN A 329 16.48 -15.20 4.08
CA GLN A 329 16.97 -13.83 4.23
C GLN A 329 15.91 -12.77 3.90
N LEU A 330 14.87 -13.15 3.13
CA LEU A 330 13.78 -12.25 2.73
C LEU A 330 12.90 -11.84 3.92
N GLY A 331 12.66 -12.77 4.84
CA GLY A 331 11.80 -12.56 6.00
C GLY A 331 11.71 -13.78 6.91
N GLY A 332 10.61 -13.87 7.65
CA GLY A 332 10.38 -14.95 8.62
C GLY A 332 10.04 -16.30 7.98
N THR A 333 9.70 -17.27 8.81
CA THR A 333 9.30 -18.62 8.39
C THR A 333 8.14 -18.65 7.40
N ARG A 334 7.26 -17.63 7.43
CA ARG A 334 6.16 -17.47 6.46
C ARG A 334 6.64 -17.21 5.04
N HIS A 335 7.67 -16.38 4.86
CA HIS A 335 8.26 -16.11 3.55
C HIS A 335 8.93 -17.34 2.96
N LEU A 336 9.69 -18.07 3.78
CA LEU A 336 10.30 -19.34 3.37
C LEU A 336 9.23 -20.36 2.94
N ALA A 337 8.18 -20.52 3.74
CA ALA A 337 7.09 -21.44 3.42
C ALA A 337 6.37 -21.04 2.12
N ALA A 338 6.04 -19.76 1.95
CA ALA A 338 5.42 -19.26 0.73
C ALA A 338 6.31 -19.44 -0.51
N ALA A 339 7.62 -19.14 -0.39
CA ALA A 339 8.58 -19.37 -1.47
C ALA A 339 8.67 -20.86 -1.83
N GLN A 340 8.77 -21.76 -0.85
CA GLN A 340 8.76 -23.20 -1.10
C GLN A 340 7.47 -23.66 -1.78
N PHE A 341 6.32 -23.15 -1.35
CA PHE A 341 5.05 -23.50 -1.97
C PHE A 341 4.99 -23.10 -3.44
N VAL A 342 5.42 -21.87 -3.76
CA VAL A 342 5.45 -21.38 -5.16
C VAL A 342 6.48 -22.12 -6.01
N HIS A 343 7.62 -22.51 -5.42
CA HIS A 343 8.63 -23.36 -6.08
C HIS A 343 8.05 -24.72 -6.48
N ASP A 344 7.32 -25.36 -5.57
CA ASP A 344 6.65 -26.64 -5.85
C ASP A 344 5.47 -26.45 -6.83
N GLN A 345 4.68 -25.39 -6.61
CA GLN A 345 3.42 -25.10 -7.31
C GLN A 345 3.60 -23.86 -8.20
N ARG A 346 4.36 -24.02 -9.29
CA ARG A 346 4.78 -22.92 -10.18
C ARG A 346 3.64 -22.08 -10.79
N GLY A 347 2.41 -22.61 -10.81
CA GLY A 347 1.22 -21.89 -11.26
C GLY A 347 0.51 -21.09 -10.16
N ALA A 348 1.00 -21.12 -8.92
CA ALA A 348 0.41 -20.42 -7.79
C ALA A 348 1.08 -19.06 -7.54
N VAL A 349 0.34 -18.18 -6.87
CA VAL A 349 0.82 -16.90 -6.35
C VAL A 349 0.62 -16.89 -4.84
N ALA A 350 1.62 -16.43 -4.09
CA ALA A 350 1.51 -16.25 -2.65
C ALA A 350 1.59 -14.77 -2.27
N LEU A 351 0.58 -14.27 -1.56
CA LEU A 351 0.63 -12.97 -0.89
C LEU A 351 1.02 -13.20 0.57
N VAL A 352 2.07 -12.53 1.02
CA VAL A 352 2.66 -12.71 2.34
C VAL A 352 2.66 -11.37 3.07
N ALA A 353 1.80 -11.26 4.08
CA ALA A 353 1.85 -10.17 5.04
C ALA A 353 2.76 -10.57 6.21
N SER A 354 3.74 -9.73 6.49
CA SER A 354 4.64 -9.91 7.63
C SER A 354 4.15 -9.14 8.85
N GLN A 355 4.49 -9.63 10.04
CA GLN A 355 4.18 -8.94 11.28
C GLN A 355 4.96 -7.62 11.44
N ASP A 356 6.12 -7.51 10.78
CA ASP A 356 6.94 -6.29 10.74
C ASP A 356 6.46 -5.26 9.69
N GLY A 357 5.28 -5.48 9.08
CA GLY A 357 4.65 -4.54 8.15
C GLY A 357 5.06 -4.69 6.69
N ARG A 358 6.03 -5.57 6.38
CA ARG A 358 6.40 -5.92 5.00
C ARG A 358 5.29 -6.69 4.31
N PHE A 359 5.21 -6.53 2.99
CA PHE A 359 4.27 -7.28 2.17
C PHE A 359 4.97 -7.75 0.91
N THR A 360 4.88 -9.05 0.64
CA THR A 360 5.60 -9.69 -0.46
C THR A 360 4.64 -10.49 -1.31
N ILE A 361 4.75 -10.37 -2.63
CA ILE A 361 4.08 -11.23 -3.60
C ILE A 361 5.13 -12.19 -4.15
N CYS A 362 4.95 -13.49 -3.94
CA CYS A 362 5.82 -14.52 -4.52
C CYS A 362 5.12 -15.19 -5.70
N ALA A 363 5.80 -15.27 -6.84
CA ALA A 363 5.34 -15.98 -8.03
C ALA A 363 6.53 -16.68 -8.70
N TRP A 364 6.27 -17.68 -9.54
CA TRP A 364 7.31 -18.30 -10.34
C TRP A 364 7.72 -17.37 -11.50
N SER A 365 9.02 -17.11 -11.67
CA SER A 365 9.56 -16.39 -12.83
C SER A 365 10.13 -17.39 -13.84
N PRO A 366 9.50 -17.54 -15.04
CA PRO A 366 10.08 -18.34 -16.11
C PRO A 366 11.40 -17.77 -16.63
N CYS A 367 11.62 -16.46 -16.49
CA CYS A 367 12.83 -15.78 -16.97
C CYS A 367 14.04 -16.09 -16.08
N ASP A 368 13.83 -16.16 -14.76
CA ASP A 368 14.88 -16.42 -13.77
C ASP A 368 15.00 -17.90 -13.38
N ASP A 369 14.04 -18.73 -13.81
CA ASP A 369 13.84 -20.14 -13.45
C ASP A 369 13.82 -20.36 -11.93
N THR A 370 13.25 -19.40 -11.20
CA THR A 370 13.12 -19.45 -9.74
C THR A 370 11.91 -18.64 -9.26
N VAL A 371 11.66 -18.64 -7.94
CA VAL A 371 10.65 -17.80 -7.32
C VAL A 371 11.12 -16.34 -7.33
N HIS A 372 10.26 -15.48 -7.84
CA HIS A 372 10.40 -14.03 -7.77
C HIS A 372 9.51 -13.49 -6.65
N ALA A 373 10.15 -12.91 -5.64
CA ALA A 373 9.52 -12.26 -4.51
C ALA A 373 9.53 -10.74 -4.69
N HIS A 374 8.37 -10.16 -4.89
CA HIS A 374 8.20 -8.72 -5.06
C HIS A 374 7.81 -8.08 -3.74
N ARG A 375 8.69 -7.24 -3.19
CA ARG A 375 8.41 -6.41 -2.02
C ARG A 375 7.58 -5.21 -2.46
N VAL A 376 6.35 -5.11 -1.97
CA VAL A 376 5.38 -4.11 -2.41
C VAL A 376 4.79 -3.31 -1.26
N GLU A 377 5.37 -3.39 -0.06
CA GLU A 377 4.90 -2.66 1.11
C GLU A 377 4.76 -1.16 0.85
N ILE A 378 5.70 -0.56 0.12
CA ILE A 378 5.70 0.86 -0.20
C ILE A 378 4.49 1.29 -1.04
N LEU A 379 3.93 0.36 -1.82
CA LEU A 379 2.75 0.61 -2.64
C LEU A 379 1.45 0.42 -1.85
N LEU A 380 1.52 -0.15 -0.64
CA LEU A 380 0.36 -0.50 0.17
C LEU A 380 0.23 0.36 1.44
N LEU A 381 1.22 1.21 1.72
CA LEU A 381 1.25 2.14 2.86
C LEU A 381 0.27 3.30 2.70
#